data_AF-A0A3E0W7R1-F1
#
_entry.id   AF-A0A3E0W7R1-F1
#
_cell.length_a   1.000
_cell.length_b   1.000
_cell.length_c   1.000
_cell.angle_alpha   90.00
_cell.angle_beta   90.00
_cell.angle_gamma   90.00
#
_symmetry.space_group_name_H-M   'P 1'
#
loop_
_entity.id
_entity.type
_entity.pdbx_description
1 polymer ?
#
loop_
_entity_poly.entity_id
_entity_poly.type
_entity_poly.pdbx_seq_one_letter_code
_entity_poly.pdbx_strand_id
1 'polypeptide(L)'
;MVMVPVLVVALSMFVLFFGGASASACTVGTGAQINVDGIAADASVGAYKRDQLVNAALIANAAVTLNLPAAAQTLGVQTAIGESTLRNLTYGDGAINPDGSVADSIGLFQQQGFWGSVAERMDPTTAATLFFKRLPGVAGWETLDPSLAINAVQGNADPNYYTRFRADAVAIMTFLTGAGAAGSGGGGCAVSGDARALAAGLVAAMASGKLVLAEDRYAAEIRGVADGTASSICGIDVRILQVVTIAINNFDHVGVSDLNRQCTGSIEGAGTESAHWINGGGHAVDFYSLNGHGLTGCDSDSMKLLSILDPLVPAGSRAGQVQCRTATYTHIIQFPDTLNHLHFDVGFTDGTVINP
;
A
#
# COMPACT_ATOMS: atom_id res chain seq x y z
N MET A 1 53.49 -30.93 -25.85
CA MET A 1 52.79 -30.59 -24.60
C MET A 1 53.01 -29.11 -24.36
N VAL A 2 52.00 -28.28 -24.61
CA VAL A 2 52.04 -26.84 -24.32
C VAL A 2 51.04 -26.62 -23.19
N MET A 3 51.53 -26.30 -22.00
CA MET A 3 50.71 -25.90 -20.86
C MET A 3 50.24 -24.46 -21.07
N VAL A 4 48.93 -24.25 -21.10
CA VAL A 4 48.30 -22.93 -21.01
C VAL A 4 47.95 -22.69 -19.53
N PRO A 5 48.39 -21.61 -18.88
CA PRO A 5 47.98 -21.31 -17.52
C PRO A 5 46.56 -20.72 -17.54
N VAL A 6 45.63 -21.38 -16.85
CA VAL A 6 44.29 -20.85 -16.59
C VAL A 6 44.41 -19.78 -15.51
N LEU A 7 44.21 -18.53 -15.91
CA LEU A 7 44.11 -17.38 -15.01
C LEU A 7 42.75 -17.45 -14.28
N VAL A 8 42.76 -17.82 -13.00
CA VAL A 8 41.58 -17.75 -12.13
C VAL A 8 41.45 -16.30 -11.67
N VAL A 9 40.56 -15.54 -12.32
CA VAL A 9 40.16 -14.21 -11.84
C VAL A 9 39.09 -14.40 -10.76
N ALA A 10 39.53 -14.41 -9.49
CA ALA A 10 38.63 -14.29 -8.35
C ALA A 10 38.17 -12.83 -8.26
N LEU A 11 37.02 -12.51 -8.87
CA LEU A 11 36.39 -11.21 -8.70
C LEU A 11 35.62 -11.20 -7.37
N SER A 12 36.31 -10.82 -6.30
CA SER A 12 35.72 -10.51 -5.00
C SER A 12 34.83 -9.27 -5.14
N MET A 13 33.53 -9.49 -5.32
CA MET A 13 32.52 -8.44 -5.36
C MET A 13 32.28 -7.93 -3.93
N PHE A 14 32.90 -6.79 -3.61
CA PHE A 14 32.68 -6.06 -2.37
C PHE A 14 31.32 -5.36 -2.47
N VAL A 15 30.26 -6.00 -1.95
CA VAL A 15 28.94 -5.37 -1.84
C VAL A 15 28.98 -4.41 -0.65
N LEU A 16 29.00 -3.12 -0.95
CA LEU A 16 28.80 -2.06 0.03
C LEU A 16 27.39 -2.17 0.58
N PHE A 17 27.27 -2.61 1.83
CA PHE A 17 26.05 -2.49 2.62
C PHE A 17 25.79 -1.01 2.90
N PHE A 18 24.87 -0.40 2.16
CA PHE A 18 24.10 0.71 2.68
C PHE A 18 22.84 0.13 3.31
N GLY A 19 22.86 0.04 4.64
CA GLY A 19 21.67 -0.21 5.43
C GLY A 19 20.71 0.97 5.29
N GLY A 20 19.70 0.80 4.44
CA GLY A 20 18.45 1.54 4.51
C GLY A 20 17.43 0.61 5.12
N ALA A 21 17.01 0.91 6.34
CA ALA A 21 15.84 0.28 6.91
C ALA A 21 14.61 0.62 6.05
N SER A 22 13.81 -0.41 5.85
CA SER A 22 12.36 -0.51 5.70
C SER A 22 11.61 0.07 4.46
N ALA A 23 10.63 -0.74 4.08
CA ALA A 23 9.54 -0.43 3.15
C ALA A 23 8.42 -1.42 3.49
N SER A 24 7.78 -1.23 4.65
CA SER A 24 6.53 -1.94 4.94
C SER A 24 5.42 -1.29 4.12
N ALA A 25 5.20 -1.79 2.90
CA ALA A 25 4.10 -1.37 2.05
C ALA A 25 2.81 -2.08 2.47
N CYS A 26 1.96 -1.43 3.28
CA CYS A 26 0.59 -1.83 3.61
C CYS A 26 0.31 -3.36 3.60
N THR A 27 0.74 -4.08 4.63
CA THR A 27 0.40 -5.50 4.77
C THR A 27 -0.99 -5.63 5.38
N VAL A 28 -2.03 -5.78 4.53
CA VAL A 28 -3.35 -6.19 5.01
C VAL A 28 -3.38 -7.71 5.06
N GLY A 29 -3.10 -8.19 6.25
CA GLY A 29 -3.24 -9.57 6.68
C GLY A 29 -3.15 -9.55 8.20
N THR A 30 -4.01 -10.29 8.87
CA THR A 30 -3.94 -10.40 10.33
C THR A 30 -2.85 -11.39 10.76
N GLY A 31 -2.23 -12.10 9.81
CA GLY A 31 -1.46 -13.31 10.10
C GLY A 31 -2.32 -14.43 10.67
N ALA A 32 -3.66 -14.27 10.65
CA ALA A 32 -4.63 -15.21 11.18
C ALA A 32 -5.48 -15.81 10.07
N GLN A 33 -6.09 -16.96 10.38
CA GLN A 33 -7.02 -17.64 9.50
C GLN A 33 -8.29 -16.81 9.30
N ILE A 34 -8.79 -16.77 8.07
CA ILE A 34 -10.07 -16.19 7.66
C ILE A 34 -11.15 -17.28 7.73
N ASN A 35 -12.28 -16.95 8.33
CA ASN A 35 -13.46 -17.81 8.34
C ASN A 35 -14.17 -17.78 6.98
N VAL A 36 -13.87 -18.76 6.12
CA VAL A 36 -14.45 -18.88 4.77
C VAL A 36 -15.97 -19.00 4.80
N ASP A 37 -16.52 -19.72 5.79
CA ASP A 37 -17.97 -19.92 5.93
C ASP A 37 -18.69 -18.63 6.35
N GLY A 38 -17.96 -17.68 6.95
CA GLY A 38 -18.46 -16.38 7.38
C GLY A 38 -18.63 -15.35 6.26
N ILE A 39 -18.16 -15.64 5.03
CA ILE A 39 -18.36 -14.76 3.88
C ILE A 39 -19.86 -14.75 3.53
N ALA A 40 -20.48 -13.58 3.35
CA ALA A 40 -21.93 -13.44 3.08
C ALA A 40 -22.32 -13.91 1.66
N ALA A 41 -23.57 -14.36 1.46
CA ALA A 41 -24.06 -14.99 0.20
C ALA A 41 -23.95 -14.04 -1.00
N ASP A 42 -24.19 -12.77 -0.74
CA ASP A 42 -24.20 -11.64 -1.65
C ASP A 42 -22.92 -10.80 -1.58
N ALA A 43 -21.88 -11.28 -0.87
CA ALA A 43 -20.63 -10.55 -0.71
C ALA A 43 -19.99 -10.19 -2.06
N SER A 44 -19.54 -8.94 -2.17
CA SER A 44 -18.74 -8.46 -3.30
C SER A 44 -17.80 -7.35 -2.90
N VAL A 45 -16.64 -7.30 -3.56
CA VAL A 45 -15.65 -6.21 -3.45
C VAL A 45 -15.37 -5.74 -4.88
N GLY A 46 -15.81 -4.53 -5.23
CA GLY A 46 -15.73 -4.06 -6.62
C GLY A 46 -16.35 -5.06 -7.61
N ALA A 47 -15.55 -5.52 -8.57
CA ALA A 47 -15.96 -6.51 -9.56
C ALA A 47 -15.96 -7.97 -9.05
N TYR A 48 -15.33 -8.24 -7.91
CA TYR A 48 -15.14 -9.59 -7.38
C TYR A 48 -16.37 -10.06 -6.60
N LYS A 49 -16.88 -11.24 -6.96
CA LYS A 49 -18.04 -11.87 -6.34
C LYS A 49 -17.64 -12.91 -5.30
N ARG A 50 -18.61 -13.40 -4.53
CA ARG A 50 -18.41 -14.33 -3.41
C ARG A 50 -17.48 -15.50 -3.74
N ASP A 51 -17.63 -16.13 -4.90
CA ASP A 51 -16.79 -17.27 -5.33
C ASP A 51 -15.30 -16.89 -5.41
N GLN A 52 -15.00 -15.71 -5.95
CA GLN A 52 -13.65 -15.16 -6.01
C GLN A 52 -13.13 -14.78 -4.61
N LEU A 53 -13.99 -14.24 -3.74
CA LEU A 53 -13.64 -13.92 -2.35
C LEU A 53 -13.35 -15.16 -1.52
N VAL A 54 -14.08 -16.26 -1.74
CA VAL A 54 -13.80 -17.57 -1.14
C VAL A 54 -12.43 -18.08 -1.58
N ASN A 55 -12.11 -18.00 -2.87
CA ASN A 55 -10.77 -18.38 -3.37
C ASN A 55 -9.67 -17.52 -2.74
N ALA A 56 -9.88 -16.20 -2.63
CA ALA A 56 -8.93 -15.30 -1.95
C ALA A 56 -8.72 -15.65 -0.47
N ALA A 57 -9.79 -16.02 0.25
CA ALA A 57 -9.68 -16.47 1.64
C ALA A 57 -8.89 -17.78 1.77
N LEU A 58 -9.10 -18.74 0.87
CA LEU A 58 -8.33 -19.99 0.83
C LEU A 58 -6.84 -19.74 0.55
N ILE A 59 -6.53 -18.82 -0.37
CA ILE A 59 -5.15 -18.38 -0.64
C ILE A 59 -4.52 -17.79 0.64
N ALA A 60 -5.20 -16.83 1.26
CA ALA A 60 -4.70 -16.17 2.46
C ALA A 60 -4.49 -17.14 3.64
N ASN A 61 -5.36 -18.15 3.78
CA ASN A 61 -5.24 -19.20 4.80
C ASN A 61 -4.05 -20.14 4.55
N ALA A 62 -3.70 -20.41 3.28
CA ALA A 62 -2.53 -21.21 2.94
C ALA A 62 -1.23 -20.56 3.42
N ALA A 63 -1.07 -19.24 3.28
CA ALA A 63 0.08 -18.51 3.80
C ALA A 63 0.19 -18.61 5.34
N VAL A 64 -0.93 -18.49 6.05
CA VAL A 64 -0.96 -18.59 7.52
C VAL A 64 -0.60 -20.01 7.98
N THR A 65 -1.09 -21.05 7.30
CA THR A 65 -0.72 -22.45 7.58
C THR A 65 0.79 -22.69 7.46
N LEU A 66 1.46 -21.95 6.58
CA LEU A 66 2.91 -21.99 6.42
C LEU A 66 3.67 -21.01 7.35
N ASN A 67 2.99 -20.36 8.30
CA ASN A 67 3.54 -19.34 9.20
C ASN A 67 4.22 -18.18 8.46
N LEU A 68 3.75 -17.83 7.26
CA LEU A 68 4.24 -16.67 6.52
C LEU A 68 3.61 -15.39 7.08
N PRO A 69 4.31 -14.25 7.00
CA PRO A 69 3.79 -12.99 7.50
C PRO A 69 2.57 -12.52 6.68
N ALA A 70 1.79 -11.61 7.28
CA ALA A 70 0.62 -10.99 6.67
C ALA A 70 0.84 -10.50 5.22
N ALA A 71 2.03 -9.98 4.92
CA ALA A 71 2.44 -9.56 3.57
C ALA A 71 2.22 -10.65 2.52
N ALA A 72 2.58 -11.90 2.84
CA ALA A 72 2.44 -13.03 1.93
C ALA A 72 0.97 -13.26 1.55
N GLN A 73 0.04 -13.11 2.49
CA GLN A 73 -1.40 -13.29 2.22
C GLN A 73 -1.83 -12.37 1.07
N THR A 74 -1.48 -11.08 1.14
CA THR A 74 -1.84 -10.14 0.08
C THR A 74 -1.10 -10.40 -1.23
N LEU A 75 0.17 -10.82 -1.19
CA LEU A 75 0.92 -11.18 -2.41
C LEU A 75 0.28 -12.36 -3.15
N GLY A 76 -0.15 -13.40 -2.42
CA GLY A 76 -0.82 -14.54 -3.04
C GLY A 76 -2.15 -14.14 -3.70
N VAL A 77 -2.95 -13.30 -3.02
CA VAL A 77 -4.21 -12.79 -3.60
C VAL A 77 -3.93 -11.91 -4.82
N GLN A 78 -2.95 -11.00 -4.76
CA GLN A 78 -2.53 -10.16 -5.88
C GLN A 78 -2.07 -10.98 -7.09
N THR A 79 -1.32 -12.05 -6.83
CA THR A 79 -0.88 -12.99 -7.88
C THR A 79 -2.08 -13.62 -8.56
N ALA A 80 -2.99 -14.23 -7.79
CA ALA A 80 -4.15 -14.93 -8.34
C ALA A 80 -5.15 -14.01 -9.05
N ILE A 81 -5.23 -12.72 -8.66
CA ILE A 81 -5.96 -11.71 -9.44
C ILE A 81 -5.35 -11.56 -10.83
N GLY A 82 -4.03 -11.37 -10.90
CA GLY A 82 -3.34 -11.19 -12.19
C GLY A 82 -3.43 -12.43 -13.08
N GLU A 83 -3.28 -13.61 -12.51
CA GLU A 83 -3.26 -14.87 -13.28
C GLU A 83 -4.66 -15.30 -13.74
N SER A 84 -5.69 -15.11 -12.92
CA SER A 84 -7.00 -15.73 -13.19
C SER A 84 -8.20 -14.88 -12.79
N THR A 85 -7.98 -13.66 -12.30
CA THR A 85 -9.02 -12.85 -11.64
C THR A 85 -9.68 -13.65 -10.50
N LEU A 86 -8.89 -14.42 -9.74
CA LEU A 86 -9.33 -15.32 -8.66
C LEU A 86 -10.31 -16.43 -9.10
N ARG A 87 -10.25 -16.87 -10.36
CA ARG A 87 -11.08 -17.97 -10.88
C ARG A 87 -10.25 -19.23 -11.06
N ASN A 88 -10.79 -20.38 -10.66
CA ASN A 88 -10.09 -21.64 -10.78
C ASN A 88 -10.24 -22.21 -12.20
N LEU A 89 -9.41 -21.74 -13.13
CA LEU A 89 -9.55 -22.02 -14.56
C LEU A 89 -8.99 -23.40 -14.94
N THR A 90 -9.72 -24.16 -15.76
CA THR A 90 -9.26 -25.46 -16.29
C THR A 90 -8.44 -25.32 -17.58
N TYR A 91 -8.06 -24.10 -17.94
CA TYR A 91 -7.38 -23.76 -19.18
C TYR A 91 -6.39 -22.61 -18.96
N GLY A 92 -5.42 -22.50 -19.86
CA GLY A 92 -4.43 -21.44 -19.93
C GLY A 92 -4.69 -20.44 -21.06
N ASP A 93 -3.78 -19.49 -21.23
CA ASP A 93 -3.83 -18.47 -22.30
C ASP A 93 -3.29 -18.95 -23.66
N GLY A 94 -2.82 -20.20 -23.74
CA GLY A 94 -2.25 -20.78 -24.94
C GLY A 94 -0.82 -20.29 -25.25
N ALA A 95 -0.10 -19.74 -24.26
CA ALA A 95 1.30 -19.36 -24.40
C ALA A 95 2.15 -20.53 -24.92
N ILE A 96 3.22 -20.20 -25.65
CA ILE A 96 4.16 -21.20 -26.20
C ILE A 96 5.42 -21.20 -25.36
N ASN A 97 5.78 -22.37 -24.84
CA ASN A 97 6.99 -22.60 -24.08
C ASN A 97 8.25 -22.50 -24.98
N PRO A 98 9.45 -22.27 -24.41
CA PRO A 98 10.69 -22.21 -25.19
C PRO A 98 10.99 -23.47 -26.02
N ASP A 99 10.44 -24.62 -25.62
CA ASP A 99 10.57 -25.90 -26.34
C ASP A 99 9.52 -26.09 -27.47
N GLY A 100 8.64 -25.10 -27.68
CA GLY A 100 7.59 -25.12 -28.69
C GLY A 100 6.28 -25.79 -28.28
N SER A 101 6.17 -26.31 -27.05
CA SER A 101 4.91 -26.84 -26.51
C SER A 101 3.94 -25.72 -26.11
N VAL A 102 2.63 -26.00 -26.14
CA VAL A 102 1.62 -25.09 -25.55
C VAL A 102 1.67 -25.25 -24.03
N ALA A 103 1.76 -24.12 -23.31
CA ALA A 103 1.75 -24.08 -21.86
C ALA A 103 0.49 -24.74 -21.29
N ASP A 104 0.68 -25.65 -20.33
CA ASP A 104 -0.40 -26.39 -19.67
C ASP A 104 -0.91 -25.68 -18.38
N SER A 105 -0.81 -24.35 -18.35
CA SER A 105 -1.18 -23.52 -17.21
C SER A 105 -2.65 -23.68 -16.83
N ILE A 106 -2.93 -23.94 -15.55
CA ILE A 106 -4.28 -24.05 -15.00
C ILE A 106 -4.35 -23.49 -13.58
N GLY A 107 -5.57 -23.38 -13.06
CA GLY A 107 -5.88 -23.01 -11.68
C GLY A 107 -5.73 -21.52 -11.41
N LEU A 108 -5.83 -21.18 -10.12
CA LEU A 108 -5.82 -19.78 -9.64
C LEU A 108 -4.55 -19.01 -9.99
N PHE A 109 -3.42 -19.72 -10.07
CA PHE A 109 -2.08 -19.15 -10.28
C PHE A 109 -1.52 -19.44 -11.67
N GLN A 110 -2.34 -20.01 -12.58
CA GLN A 110 -1.93 -20.39 -13.94
C GLN A 110 -0.61 -21.19 -13.96
N GLN A 111 -0.50 -22.15 -13.06
CA GLN A 111 0.70 -22.96 -12.85
C GLN A 111 0.79 -24.05 -13.91
N GLN A 112 1.97 -24.26 -14.49
CA GLN A 112 2.27 -25.38 -15.40
C GLN A 112 2.64 -26.68 -14.65
N GLY A 113 2.74 -27.80 -15.37
CA GLY A 113 2.98 -29.14 -14.80
C GLY A 113 4.20 -29.26 -13.89
N PHE A 114 5.24 -28.44 -14.07
CA PHE A 114 6.42 -28.44 -13.18
C PHE A 114 6.15 -27.86 -11.78
N TRP A 115 4.98 -27.29 -11.53
CA TRP A 115 4.54 -26.88 -10.19
C TRP A 115 3.95 -28.02 -9.37
N GLY A 116 3.27 -28.97 -10.03
CA GLY A 116 2.56 -30.06 -9.37
C GLY A 116 1.58 -30.76 -10.32
N SER A 117 0.95 -31.82 -9.81
CA SER A 117 -0.09 -32.56 -10.53
C SER A 117 -1.31 -31.68 -10.85
N VAL A 118 -2.13 -32.10 -11.82
CA VAL A 118 -3.37 -31.39 -12.16
C VAL A 118 -4.29 -31.22 -10.96
N ALA A 119 -4.40 -32.26 -10.11
CA ALA A 119 -5.23 -32.21 -8.90
C ALA A 119 -4.72 -31.16 -7.90
N GLU A 120 -3.41 -31.05 -7.71
CA GLU A 120 -2.81 -30.06 -6.81
C GLU A 120 -2.97 -28.63 -7.36
N ARG A 121 -2.80 -28.43 -8.67
CA ARG A 121 -2.94 -27.11 -9.32
C ARG A 121 -4.39 -26.63 -9.41
N MET A 122 -5.35 -27.55 -9.45
CA MET A 122 -6.79 -27.26 -9.46
C MET A 122 -7.40 -27.15 -8.05
N ASP A 123 -6.69 -27.51 -6.98
CA ASP A 123 -7.15 -27.26 -5.62
C ASP A 123 -6.67 -25.87 -5.15
N PRO A 124 -7.57 -24.91 -4.84
CA PRO A 124 -7.19 -23.55 -4.47
C PRO A 124 -6.14 -23.43 -3.37
N THR A 125 -6.30 -24.22 -2.29
CA THR A 125 -5.42 -24.19 -1.12
C THR A 125 -4.06 -24.77 -1.47
N THR A 126 -4.02 -25.88 -2.22
CA THR A 126 -2.79 -26.55 -2.63
C THR A 126 -2.02 -25.73 -3.65
N ALA A 127 -2.69 -25.16 -4.66
CA ALA A 127 -2.07 -24.27 -5.63
C ALA A 127 -1.42 -23.04 -4.97
N ALA A 128 -2.11 -22.43 -4.00
CA ALA A 128 -1.56 -21.34 -3.18
C ALA A 128 -0.36 -21.80 -2.34
N THR A 129 -0.43 -22.99 -1.73
CA THR A 129 0.67 -23.59 -0.97
C THR A 129 1.91 -23.78 -1.84
N LEU A 130 1.76 -24.17 -3.11
CA LEU A 130 2.88 -24.30 -4.04
C LEU A 130 3.58 -22.96 -4.31
N PHE A 131 2.81 -21.88 -4.50
CA PHE A 131 3.34 -20.52 -4.60
C PHE A 131 4.09 -20.11 -3.32
N PHE A 132 3.46 -20.27 -2.17
CA PHE A 132 4.03 -19.87 -0.88
C PHE A 132 5.25 -20.68 -0.44
N LYS A 133 5.43 -21.91 -0.94
CA LYS A 133 6.67 -22.68 -0.71
C LYS A 133 7.86 -22.11 -1.50
N ARG A 134 7.62 -21.41 -2.61
CA ARG A 134 8.67 -20.81 -3.44
C ARG A 134 9.00 -19.38 -3.03
N LEU A 135 8.02 -18.62 -2.53
CA LEU A 135 8.18 -17.21 -2.14
C LEU A 135 9.37 -16.96 -1.18
N PRO A 136 9.59 -17.73 -0.10
CA PRO A 136 10.77 -17.57 0.77
C PRO A 136 12.12 -17.84 0.09
N GLY A 137 12.13 -18.49 -1.07
CA GLY A 137 13.33 -18.68 -1.89
C GLY A 137 13.75 -17.43 -2.66
N VAL A 138 12.89 -16.41 -2.73
CA VAL A 138 13.22 -15.11 -3.34
C VAL A 138 13.95 -14.26 -2.31
N ALA A 139 15.20 -13.91 -2.60
CA ALA A 139 16.04 -13.15 -1.68
C ALA A 139 15.42 -11.78 -1.37
N GLY A 140 15.17 -11.52 -0.08
CA GLY A 140 14.63 -10.24 0.40
C GLY A 140 13.20 -9.94 -0.05
N TRP A 141 12.41 -10.96 -0.41
CA TRP A 141 11.05 -10.81 -0.93
C TRP A 141 10.14 -9.97 -0.02
N GLU A 142 10.38 -9.98 1.29
CA GLU A 142 9.65 -9.19 2.28
C GLU A 142 9.81 -7.68 2.08
N THR A 143 10.90 -7.27 1.42
CA THR A 143 11.30 -5.88 1.20
C THR A 143 11.27 -5.47 -0.27
N LEU A 144 11.02 -6.41 -1.17
CA LEU A 144 10.85 -6.12 -2.59
C LEU A 144 9.53 -5.40 -2.83
N ASP A 145 9.48 -4.63 -3.93
CA ASP A 145 8.19 -4.21 -4.48
C ASP A 145 7.31 -5.46 -4.69
N PRO A 146 6.02 -5.43 -4.29
CA PRO A 146 5.11 -6.56 -4.41
C PRO A 146 5.09 -7.22 -5.79
N SER A 147 5.09 -6.43 -6.88
CA SER A 147 5.08 -6.98 -8.23
C SER A 147 6.39 -7.71 -8.54
N LEU A 148 7.53 -7.18 -8.09
CA LEU A 148 8.83 -7.81 -8.27
C LEU A 148 8.95 -9.11 -7.47
N ALA A 149 8.45 -9.14 -6.22
CA ALA A 149 8.42 -10.36 -5.41
C ALA A 149 7.58 -11.47 -6.06
N ILE A 150 6.40 -11.11 -6.56
CA ILE A 150 5.52 -12.05 -7.27
C ILE A 150 6.16 -12.51 -8.58
N ASN A 151 6.70 -11.58 -9.37
CA ASN A 151 7.34 -11.89 -10.64
C ASN A 151 8.54 -12.82 -10.47
N ALA A 152 9.34 -12.65 -9.42
CA ALA A 152 10.46 -13.55 -9.12
C ALA A 152 10.02 -15.00 -8.83
N VAL A 153 8.77 -15.20 -8.37
CA VAL A 153 8.18 -16.53 -8.15
C VAL A 153 7.53 -17.09 -9.42
N GLN A 154 6.76 -16.26 -10.14
CA GLN A 154 5.93 -16.69 -11.29
C GLN A 154 6.70 -16.70 -12.62
N GLY A 155 7.68 -15.82 -12.80
CA GLY A 155 8.51 -15.73 -14.01
C GLY A 155 7.81 -15.08 -15.21
N ASN A 156 6.96 -14.07 -14.99
CA ASN A 156 6.34 -13.32 -16.08
C ASN A 156 7.37 -12.44 -16.84
N ALA A 157 7.17 -12.21 -18.14
CA ALA A 157 8.06 -11.38 -18.97
C ALA A 157 8.10 -9.90 -18.55
N ASP A 158 7.02 -9.36 -17.99
CA ASP A 158 6.96 -8.01 -17.43
C ASP A 158 7.07 -8.05 -15.90
N PRO A 159 8.19 -7.56 -15.30
CA PRO A 159 8.36 -7.49 -13.85
C PRO A 159 7.30 -6.67 -13.11
N ASN A 160 6.68 -5.70 -13.79
CA ASN A 160 5.67 -4.80 -13.22
C ASN A 160 4.23 -5.23 -13.54
N TYR A 161 4.05 -6.41 -14.14
CA TYR A 161 2.73 -6.89 -14.57
C TYR A 161 1.68 -6.84 -13.45
N TYR A 162 2.08 -7.21 -12.22
CA TYR A 162 1.18 -7.35 -11.08
C TYR A 162 0.88 -6.04 -10.36
N THR A 163 1.60 -4.95 -10.64
CA THR A 163 1.43 -3.65 -9.97
C THR A 163 -0.01 -3.17 -10.04
N ARG A 164 -0.67 -3.36 -11.19
CA ARG A 164 -2.06 -2.93 -11.42
C ARG A 164 -3.10 -3.63 -10.55
N PHE A 165 -2.78 -4.80 -9.98
CA PHE A 165 -3.71 -5.60 -9.18
C PHE A 165 -3.55 -5.39 -7.67
N ARG A 166 -2.59 -4.55 -7.26
CA ARG A 166 -2.28 -4.32 -5.85
C ARG A 166 -3.48 -3.74 -5.08
N ALA A 167 -4.15 -2.74 -5.66
CA ALA A 167 -5.30 -2.09 -5.02
C ALA A 167 -6.44 -3.08 -4.77
N ASP A 168 -6.79 -3.88 -5.77
CA ASP A 168 -7.82 -4.91 -5.67
C ASP A 168 -7.48 -5.97 -4.60
N ALA A 169 -6.22 -6.43 -4.56
CA ALA A 169 -5.78 -7.41 -3.57
C ALA A 169 -5.90 -6.88 -2.14
N VAL A 170 -5.54 -5.61 -1.93
CA VAL A 170 -5.66 -4.92 -0.64
C VAL A 170 -7.13 -4.77 -0.24
N ALA A 171 -8.01 -4.40 -1.16
CA ALA A 171 -9.45 -4.25 -0.91
C ALA A 171 -10.12 -5.58 -0.55
N ILE A 172 -9.74 -6.66 -1.22
CA ILE A 172 -10.23 -8.02 -0.91
C ILE A 172 -9.74 -8.47 0.45
N MET A 173 -8.43 -8.35 0.73
CA MET A 173 -7.87 -8.77 2.02
C MET A 173 -8.48 -7.99 3.19
N THR A 174 -8.68 -6.69 3.00
CA THR A 174 -9.44 -5.80 3.90
C THR A 174 -10.81 -6.36 4.24
N PHE A 175 -11.61 -6.66 3.21
CA PHE A 175 -12.96 -7.18 3.40
C PHE A 175 -12.94 -8.51 4.17
N LEU A 176 -12.03 -9.41 3.80
CA LEU A 176 -11.93 -10.75 4.38
C LEU A 176 -11.45 -10.74 5.84
N THR A 177 -10.52 -9.85 6.20
CA THR A 177 -10.06 -9.71 7.59
C THR A 177 -11.09 -9.01 8.48
N GLY A 178 -11.96 -8.17 7.90
CA GLY A 178 -13.10 -7.58 8.61
C GLY A 178 -14.27 -8.56 8.82
N ALA A 179 -14.53 -9.47 7.87
CA ALA A 179 -15.63 -10.44 7.94
C ALA A 179 -15.47 -11.52 9.03
N GLY A 180 -14.25 -11.75 9.53
CA GLY A 180 -13.97 -12.66 10.65
C GLY A 180 -14.32 -12.10 12.04
N ALA A 181 -14.60 -10.80 12.15
CA ALA A 181 -14.99 -10.14 13.39
C ALA A 181 -16.47 -9.73 13.31
N ALA A 182 -17.36 -10.61 13.77
CA ALA A 182 -18.74 -10.23 14.03
C ALA A 182 -18.77 -9.18 15.16
N GLY A 183 -18.81 -7.90 14.79
CA GLY A 183 -18.93 -6.76 15.70
C GLY A 183 -18.03 -5.60 15.27
N SER A 184 -18.65 -4.55 14.71
CA SER A 184 -18.14 -3.18 14.59
C SER A 184 -16.64 -3.00 14.37
N GLY A 185 -16.23 -2.78 13.11
CA GLY A 185 -14.90 -2.27 12.81
C GLY A 185 -14.50 -2.55 11.37
N GLY A 186 -14.55 -1.53 10.52
CA GLY A 186 -14.02 -1.58 9.15
C GLY A 186 -12.51 -1.81 9.18
N GLY A 187 -12.11 -3.07 9.23
CA GLY A 187 -10.72 -3.51 9.28
C GLY A 187 -10.17 -3.71 7.88
N GLY A 188 -10.07 -2.61 7.15
CA GLY A 188 -9.29 -2.56 5.93
C GLY A 188 -8.11 -1.65 6.03
N CYS A 189 -7.39 -1.56 4.93
CA CYS A 189 -6.96 -0.23 4.47
C CYS A 189 -8.16 0.70 4.14
N ALA A 190 -9.36 0.45 4.67
CA ALA A 190 -10.30 1.49 5.02
C ALA A 190 -9.63 2.33 6.11
N VAL A 191 -8.98 3.40 5.70
CA VAL A 191 -8.52 4.41 6.64
C VAL A 191 -9.78 4.91 7.35
N SER A 192 -9.86 4.69 8.66
CA SER A 192 -11.07 4.96 9.45
C SER A 192 -11.71 6.30 9.08
N GLY A 193 -13.03 6.35 8.89
CA GLY A 193 -13.77 7.61 8.76
C GLY A 193 -13.96 8.34 10.10
N ASP A 194 -13.48 7.75 11.21
CA ASP A 194 -13.50 8.35 12.55
C ASP A 194 -12.20 9.11 12.81
N ALA A 195 -12.32 10.45 12.88
CA ALA A 195 -11.22 11.36 13.14
C ALA A 195 -10.51 11.09 14.47
N ARG A 196 -11.24 10.73 15.54
CA ARG A 196 -10.62 10.47 16.86
C ARG A 196 -9.79 9.20 16.82
N ALA A 197 -10.31 8.15 16.18
CA ALA A 197 -9.60 6.89 16.02
C ALA A 197 -8.31 7.06 15.20
N LEU A 198 -8.36 7.82 14.10
CA LEU A 198 -7.17 8.14 13.32
C LEU A 198 -6.16 8.94 14.14
N ALA A 199 -6.62 10.02 14.77
CA ALA A 199 -5.76 10.86 15.59
C ALA A 199 -5.08 10.09 16.73
N ALA A 200 -5.79 9.16 17.39
CA ALA A 200 -5.21 8.27 18.39
C ALA A 200 -4.10 7.36 17.80
N GLY A 201 -4.30 6.85 16.58
CA GLY A 201 -3.28 6.12 15.84
C GLY A 201 -2.05 6.99 15.51
N LEU A 202 -2.26 8.24 15.11
CA LEU A 202 -1.19 9.21 14.89
C LEU A 202 -0.44 9.54 16.20
N VAL A 203 -1.13 9.64 17.34
CA VAL A 203 -0.50 9.79 18.66
C VAL A 203 0.42 8.61 18.97
N ALA A 204 -0.01 7.38 18.70
CA ALA A 204 0.85 6.21 18.86
C ALA A 204 2.05 6.23 17.92
N ALA A 205 1.89 6.69 16.67
CA ALA A 205 2.98 6.87 15.72
C ALA A 205 3.97 7.97 16.14
N MET A 206 3.50 9.04 16.79
CA MET A 206 4.37 10.04 17.41
C MET A 206 5.18 9.42 18.56
N ALA A 207 4.53 8.64 19.43
CA ALA A 207 5.20 8.00 20.57
C ALA A 207 6.29 6.99 20.15
N SER A 208 6.14 6.34 18.99
CA SER A 208 7.14 5.42 18.45
C SER A 208 8.25 6.11 17.64
N GLY A 209 8.15 7.42 17.39
CA GLY A 209 9.08 8.17 16.53
C GLY A 209 8.86 7.93 15.03
N LYS A 210 7.77 7.27 14.65
CA LYS A 210 7.40 7.03 13.25
C LYS A 210 6.82 8.29 12.60
N LEU A 211 6.04 9.07 13.35
CA LEU A 211 5.56 10.39 12.95
C LEU A 211 6.29 11.46 13.77
N VAL A 212 6.91 12.43 13.09
CA VAL A 212 7.62 13.55 13.73
C VAL A 212 6.98 14.85 13.26
N LEU A 213 6.57 15.67 14.22
CA LEU A 213 6.01 17.00 13.96
C LEU A 213 7.14 18.01 14.13
N ALA A 214 7.27 18.94 13.19
CA ALA A 214 8.33 19.96 13.25
C ALA A 214 8.23 20.84 14.51
N GLU A 215 7.00 21.01 15.02
CA GLU A 215 6.73 21.78 16.23
C GLU A 215 5.65 21.09 17.09
N ASP A 216 5.78 21.24 18.41
CA ASP A 216 4.84 20.64 19.38
C ASP A 216 3.40 21.15 19.24
N ARG A 217 3.21 22.35 18.68
CA ARG A 217 1.87 22.92 18.45
C ARG A 217 1.04 22.09 17.47
N TYR A 218 1.66 21.54 16.42
CA TYR A 218 0.98 20.64 15.48
C TYR A 218 0.71 19.27 16.10
N ALA A 219 1.60 18.78 16.97
CA ALA A 219 1.35 17.56 17.74
C ALA A 219 0.18 17.75 18.74
N ALA A 220 0.02 18.94 19.31
CA ALA A 220 -1.08 19.28 20.21
C ALA A 220 -2.43 19.27 19.49
N GLU A 221 -2.51 19.68 18.22
CA GLU A 221 -3.73 19.57 17.40
C GLU A 221 -4.18 18.12 17.27
N ILE A 222 -3.27 17.20 16.89
CA ILE A 222 -3.57 15.77 16.76
C ILE A 222 -4.04 15.18 18.11
N ARG A 223 -3.35 15.51 19.21
CA ARG A 223 -3.76 15.06 20.56
C ARG A 223 -5.14 15.60 20.94
N GLY A 224 -5.41 16.87 20.63
CA GLY A 224 -6.70 17.51 20.87
C GLY A 224 -7.84 16.81 20.14
N VAL A 225 -7.63 16.40 18.88
CA VAL A 225 -8.61 15.61 18.13
C VAL A 225 -8.79 14.21 18.74
N ALA A 226 -7.70 13.52 19.09
CA ALA A 226 -7.74 12.18 19.71
C ALA A 226 -8.53 12.17 21.02
N ASP A 227 -8.28 13.16 21.88
CA ASP A 227 -8.94 13.30 23.18
C ASP A 227 -10.38 13.87 23.08
N GLY A 228 -10.78 14.34 21.89
CA GLY A 228 -12.05 15.01 21.67
C GLY A 228 -12.16 16.39 22.34
N THR A 229 -11.01 17.04 22.57
CA THR A 229 -10.90 18.36 23.22
C THR A 229 -10.60 19.50 22.24
N ALA A 230 -10.35 19.18 20.96
CA ALA A 230 -10.13 20.17 19.91
C ALA A 230 -11.30 21.16 19.81
N SER A 231 -10.97 22.45 19.78
CA SER A 231 -11.94 23.52 19.52
C SER A 231 -12.36 23.53 18.04
N SER A 232 -13.36 24.32 17.69
CA SER A 232 -13.83 24.46 16.30
C SER A 232 -12.78 24.99 15.32
N ILE A 233 -11.70 25.61 15.80
CA ILE A 233 -10.59 26.12 14.98
C ILE A 233 -9.29 25.31 15.16
N CYS A 234 -9.34 24.24 15.95
CA CYS A 234 -8.22 23.33 16.22
C CYS A 234 -8.54 21.89 15.80
N GLY A 235 -9.60 21.70 15.01
CA GLY A 235 -9.86 20.42 14.37
C GLY A 235 -8.89 20.15 13.22
N ILE A 236 -8.80 18.88 12.83
CA ILE A 236 -8.14 18.46 11.60
C ILE A 236 -9.18 17.71 10.79
N ASP A 237 -9.29 18.03 9.50
CA ASP A 237 -10.17 17.32 8.58
C ASP A 237 -9.85 15.84 8.60
N VAL A 238 -10.88 14.99 8.71
CA VAL A 238 -10.69 13.54 8.76
C VAL A 238 -9.90 13.04 7.55
N ARG A 239 -10.09 13.65 6.37
CA ARG A 239 -9.35 13.29 5.15
C ARG A 239 -7.85 13.58 5.29
N ILE A 240 -7.47 14.66 5.98
CA ILE A 240 -6.06 14.95 6.27
C ILE A 240 -5.48 13.94 7.25
N LEU A 241 -6.21 13.56 8.29
CA LEU A 241 -5.79 12.48 9.18
C LEU A 241 -5.61 11.16 8.42
N GLN A 242 -6.47 10.89 7.44
CA GLN A 242 -6.35 9.72 6.57
C GLN A 242 -5.10 9.79 5.69
N VAL A 243 -4.80 10.95 5.08
CA VAL A 243 -3.58 11.18 4.27
C VAL A 243 -2.31 10.92 5.10
N VAL A 244 -2.24 11.47 6.31
CA VAL A 244 -1.08 11.24 7.21
C VAL A 244 -0.98 9.76 7.59
N THR A 245 -2.11 9.09 7.84
CA THR A 245 -2.15 7.65 8.13
C THR A 245 -1.66 6.82 6.94
N ILE A 246 -2.05 7.17 5.71
CA ILE A 246 -1.56 6.52 4.49
C ILE A 246 -0.05 6.72 4.35
N ALA A 247 0.48 7.91 4.61
CA ALA A 247 1.92 8.14 4.61
C ALA A 247 2.64 7.24 5.63
N ILE A 248 2.15 7.18 6.87
CA ILE A 248 2.72 6.30 7.92
C ILE A 248 2.67 4.82 7.50
N ASN A 249 1.66 4.39 6.75
CA ASN A 249 1.55 3.00 6.33
C ASN A 249 2.43 2.63 5.11
N ASN A 250 3.09 3.60 4.48
CA ASN A 250 3.88 3.39 3.25
C ASN A 250 5.33 3.88 3.34
N PHE A 251 5.67 4.57 4.43
CA PHE A 251 6.96 5.17 4.68
C PHE A 251 7.40 4.90 6.13
N ASP A 252 8.70 4.76 6.35
CA ASP A 252 9.24 4.33 7.64
C ASP A 252 9.25 5.44 8.68
N HIS A 253 9.53 6.65 8.21
CA HIS A 253 9.52 7.88 8.98
C HIS A 253 8.75 8.94 8.20
N VAL A 254 7.84 9.62 8.87
CA VAL A 254 7.02 10.69 8.29
C VAL A 254 7.22 11.94 9.10
N GLY A 255 7.60 13.03 8.44
CA GLY A 255 7.78 14.35 9.02
C GLY A 255 6.71 15.31 8.52
N VAL A 256 5.97 15.93 9.43
CA VAL A 256 4.94 16.92 9.12
C VAL A 256 5.30 18.27 9.73
N SER A 257 5.30 19.33 8.92
CA SER A 257 5.68 20.69 9.31
C SER A 257 4.51 21.64 9.47
N ASP A 258 3.32 21.30 8.98
CA ASP A 258 2.14 22.15 9.11
C ASP A 258 0.82 21.36 8.96
N LEU A 259 -0.21 21.78 9.70
CA LEU A 259 -1.54 21.16 9.78
C LEU A 259 -2.67 22.21 9.84
N ASN A 260 -3.00 22.76 11.02
CA ASN A 260 -4.02 23.78 11.18
C ASN A 260 -3.43 25.12 11.66
N ARG A 261 -3.21 26.03 10.72
CA ARG A 261 -2.73 27.39 10.98
C ARG A 261 -3.72 28.26 11.75
N GLN A 262 -5.02 28.00 11.66
CA GLN A 262 -6.01 28.73 12.46
C GLN A 262 -5.92 28.36 13.94
N CYS A 263 -5.53 27.13 14.26
CA CYS A 263 -5.26 26.70 15.64
C CYS A 263 -4.02 27.37 16.22
N THR A 264 -2.96 27.48 15.42
CA THR A 264 -1.67 28.01 15.86
C THR A 264 -1.56 29.52 15.75
N GLY A 265 -2.45 30.17 14.99
CA GLY A 265 -2.40 31.59 14.66
C GLY A 265 -1.33 31.97 13.63
N SER A 266 -0.70 30.99 12.95
CA SER A 266 0.32 31.27 11.92
C SER A 266 -0.31 31.77 10.62
N ILE A 267 0.34 32.71 9.93
CA ILE A 267 -0.13 33.30 8.67
C ILE A 267 0.90 33.18 7.54
N GLU A 268 1.59 32.06 7.49
CA GLU A 268 2.61 31.77 6.49
C GLU A 268 2.04 31.55 5.07
N GLY A 269 2.89 31.68 4.06
CA GLY A 269 2.56 31.40 2.66
C GLY A 269 1.38 32.23 2.14
N ALA A 270 0.36 31.56 1.59
CA ALA A 270 -0.88 32.18 1.12
C ALA A 270 -1.74 32.83 2.22
N GLY A 271 -1.25 32.88 3.47
CA GLY A 271 -1.92 33.54 4.59
C GLY A 271 -3.30 32.94 4.83
N THR A 272 -4.31 33.81 4.94
CA THR A 272 -5.69 33.42 5.26
C THR A 272 -6.42 32.73 4.10
N GLU A 273 -5.83 32.66 2.91
CA GLU A 273 -6.38 31.96 1.75
C GLU A 273 -5.93 30.49 1.69
N SER A 274 -5.01 30.09 2.56
CA SER A 274 -4.48 28.72 2.63
C SER A 274 -5.50 27.71 3.14
N ALA A 275 -5.47 26.47 2.63
CA ALA A 275 -6.24 25.35 3.17
C ALA A 275 -5.88 25.02 4.64
N HIS A 276 -4.72 25.44 5.12
CA HIS A 276 -4.37 25.38 6.54
C HIS A 276 -5.18 26.36 7.40
N TRP A 277 -5.83 27.38 6.81
CA TRP A 277 -6.52 28.48 7.49
C TRP A 277 -8.02 28.59 7.18
N ILE A 278 -8.43 28.42 5.93
CA ILE A 278 -9.83 28.61 5.53
C ILE A 278 -10.76 27.67 6.30
N ASN A 279 -12.01 28.09 6.50
CA ASN A 279 -13.11 27.26 7.02
C ASN A 279 -12.88 26.59 8.39
N GLY A 280 -12.02 27.12 9.26
CA GLY A 280 -11.67 26.46 10.54
C GLY A 280 -10.25 25.90 10.56
N GLY A 281 -9.57 25.91 9.40
CA GLY A 281 -8.26 25.34 9.18
C GLY A 281 -8.24 23.82 9.24
N GLY A 282 -7.05 23.23 9.09
CA GLY A 282 -6.86 21.78 9.19
C GLY A 282 -7.28 20.99 7.96
N HIS A 283 -7.42 21.64 6.80
CA HIS A 283 -7.73 20.99 5.51
C HIS A 283 -6.49 20.74 4.64
N ALA A 284 -5.28 20.87 5.20
CA ALA A 284 -4.03 20.64 4.51
C ALA A 284 -2.96 20.02 5.42
N VAL A 285 -1.92 19.49 4.80
CA VAL A 285 -0.73 18.97 5.45
C VAL A 285 0.50 19.31 4.62
N ASP A 286 1.54 19.82 5.30
CA ASP A 286 2.87 19.99 4.72
C ASP A 286 3.78 18.87 5.25
N PHE A 287 4.21 17.97 4.37
CA PHE A 287 5.22 16.96 4.70
C PHE A 287 6.62 17.53 4.44
N TYR A 288 7.49 17.53 5.45
CA TYR A 288 8.89 17.96 5.28
C TYR A 288 9.84 16.77 5.10
N SER A 289 9.46 15.56 5.52
CA SER A 289 10.27 14.36 5.29
C SER A 289 9.48 13.06 5.12
N LEU A 290 9.98 12.14 4.29
CA LEU A 290 9.50 10.76 4.18
C LEU A 290 10.71 9.82 4.14
N ASN A 291 10.63 8.64 4.76
CA ASN A 291 11.78 7.73 4.97
C ASN A 291 13.01 8.39 5.63
N GLY A 292 12.81 9.52 6.32
CA GLY A 292 13.89 10.33 6.88
C GLY A 292 14.58 11.25 5.86
N HIS A 293 14.16 11.25 4.60
CA HIS A 293 14.66 12.16 3.56
C HIS A 293 13.83 13.44 3.53
N GLY A 294 14.50 14.60 3.41
CA GLY A 294 13.81 15.88 3.23
C GLY A 294 13.08 15.96 1.89
N LEU A 295 11.89 16.56 1.87
CA LEU A 295 11.05 16.65 0.68
C LEU A 295 11.22 17.98 -0.07
N THR A 296 10.96 17.90 -1.37
CA THR A 296 10.87 19.05 -2.29
C THR A 296 9.50 19.15 -2.97
N GLY A 297 8.66 18.13 -2.79
CA GLY A 297 7.40 17.96 -3.53
C GLY A 297 7.58 17.29 -4.90
N CYS A 298 8.82 17.06 -5.34
CA CYS A 298 9.16 16.44 -6.63
C CYS A 298 10.20 15.31 -6.53
N ASP A 299 10.71 15.05 -5.34
CA ASP A 299 11.56 13.91 -5.05
C ASP A 299 10.77 12.59 -5.14
N SER A 300 11.50 11.47 -5.19
CA SER A 300 10.90 10.14 -5.38
C SER A 300 9.87 9.77 -4.31
N ASP A 301 10.09 10.18 -3.06
CA ASP A 301 9.18 9.86 -1.96
C ASP A 301 7.89 10.69 -2.08
N SER A 302 8.00 11.98 -2.44
CA SER A 302 6.85 12.82 -2.75
C SER A 302 6.01 12.26 -3.91
N MET A 303 6.68 11.87 -5.01
CA MET A 303 6.00 11.29 -6.18
C MET A 303 5.33 9.95 -5.86
N LYS A 304 5.96 9.12 -5.01
CA LYS A 304 5.39 7.87 -4.52
C LYS A 304 4.14 8.13 -3.69
N LEU A 305 4.18 9.05 -2.73
CA LEU A 305 3.03 9.37 -1.89
C LEU A 305 1.86 9.89 -2.74
N LEU A 306 2.11 10.82 -3.66
CA LEU A 306 1.06 11.34 -4.56
C LEU A 306 0.44 10.26 -5.46
N SER A 307 1.25 9.32 -5.96
CA SER A 307 0.75 8.19 -6.77
C SER A 307 -0.11 7.23 -5.95
N ILE A 308 0.20 7.05 -4.66
CA ILE A 308 -0.64 6.27 -3.72
C ILE A 308 -1.94 7.01 -3.42
N LEU A 309 -1.87 8.32 -3.19
CA LEU A 309 -3.02 9.13 -2.81
C LEU A 309 -4.00 9.35 -3.97
N ASP A 310 -3.52 9.59 -5.19
CA ASP A 310 -4.35 9.98 -6.33
C ASP A 310 -5.61 9.12 -6.52
N PRO A 311 -5.56 7.78 -6.59
CA PRO A 311 -6.77 7.00 -6.78
C PRO A 311 -7.69 6.97 -5.55
N LEU A 312 -7.21 7.34 -4.36
CA LEU A 312 -7.93 7.22 -3.08
C LEU A 312 -8.62 8.52 -2.66
N VAL A 313 -8.01 9.67 -2.98
CA VAL A 313 -8.47 10.97 -2.53
C VAL A 313 -9.62 11.48 -3.40
N PRO A 314 -10.54 12.30 -2.87
CA PRO A 314 -11.63 12.80 -3.67
C PRO A 314 -11.15 13.70 -4.81
N ALA A 315 -11.84 13.64 -5.95
CA ALA A 315 -11.57 14.52 -7.08
C ALA A 315 -11.60 15.99 -6.65
N GLY A 316 -10.59 16.76 -7.05
CA GLY A 316 -10.43 18.15 -6.64
C GLY A 316 -9.57 18.36 -5.39
N SER A 317 -9.07 17.28 -4.78
CA SER A 317 -7.93 17.39 -3.84
C SER A 317 -6.74 18.02 -4.56
N ARG A 318 -5.83 18.64 -3.82
CA ARG A 318 -4.74 19.40 -4.44
C ARG A 318 -3.37 19.07 -3.86
N ALA A 319 -2.34 19.26 -4.67
CA ALA A 319 -0.96 19.15 -4.24
C ALA A 319 -0.11 20.28 -4.83
N GLY A 320 0.73 20.89 -3.99
CA GLY A 320 1.65 21.96 -4.38
C GLY A 320 2.85 21.44 -5.18
N GLN A 321 3.80 22.34 -5.48
CA GLN A 321 5.09 22.04 -6.11
C GLN A 321 5.03 21.52 -7.56
N VAL A 322 3.98 21.85 -8.32
CA VAL A 322 3.84 21.39 -9.71
C VAL A 322 5.02 21.79 -10.61
N GLN A 323 5.69 22.91 -10.31
CA GLN A 323 6.72 23.48 -11.20
C GLN A 323 8.01 22.67 -11.31
N CYS A 324 8.20 21.62 -10.48
CA CYS A 324 9.37 20.74 -10.57
C CYS A 324 9.04 19.30 -10.96
N ARG A 325 7.79 18.99 -11.31
CA ARG A 325 7.38 17.64 -11.74
C ARG A 325 6.53 17.69 -13.00
N THR A 326 6.58 16.61 -13.78
CA THR A 326 5.84 16.47 -15.04
C THR A 326 4.68 15.48 -14.95
N ALA A 327 4.53 14.78 -13.82
CA ALA A 327 3.46 13.81 -13.64
C ALA A 327 2.09 14.47 -13.62
N THR A 328 1.08 13.73 -14.04
CA THR A 328 -0.33 14.11 -13.98
C THR A 328 -1.11 13.10 -13.15
N TYR A 329 -2.16 13.59 -12.50
CA TYR A 329 -2.99 12.84 -11.57
C TYR A 329 -4.46 13.00 -11.96
N THR A 330 -5.29 12.04 -11.59
CA THR A 330 -6.71 11.99 -11.98
C THR A 330 -7.59 12.78 -11.01
N HIS A 331 -7.37 12.64 -9.71
CA HIS A 331 -8.13 13.31 -8.67
C HIS A 331 -7.38 14.50 -8.07
N ILE A 332 -6.05 14.52 -8.17
CA ILE A 332 -5.21 15.59 -7.62
C ILE A 332 -4.98 16.72 -8.64
N ILE A 333 -5.49 17.91 -8.33
CA ILE A 333 -5.18 19.16 -9.04
C ILE A 333 -3.85 19.72 -8.50
N GLN A 334 -2.96 20.11 -9.40
CA GLN A 334 -1.62 20.56 -9.01
C GLN A 334 -1.47 22.07 -9.14
N PHE A 335 -0.71 22.70 -8.24
CA PHE A 335 -0.46 24.14 -8.26
C PHE A 335 0.98 24.50 -7.85
N PRO A 336 1.47 25.71 -8.17
CA PRO A 336 2.82 26.14 -7.79
C PRO A 336 2.95 26.43 -6.29
N ASP A 337 4.02 25.95 -5.66
CA ASP A 337 4.32 26.19 -4.23
C ASP A 337 5.83 26.00 -3.94
N THR A 338 6.35 26.45 -2.79
CA THR A 338 7.78 26.43 -2.46
C THR A 338 8.36 25.02 -2.43
N LEU A 339 9.57 24.84 -2.98
CA LEU A 339 10.24 23.54 -3.20
C LEU A 339 11.05 23.05 -1.99
N ASN A 340 10.43 23.02 -0.82
CA ASN A 340 11.07 22.60 0.44
C ASN A 340 10.19 21.66 1.31
N HIS A 341 9.03 21.27 0.78
CA HIS A 341 8.09 20.34 1.39
C HIS A 341 7.19 19.77 0.30
N LEU A 342 6.35 18.79 0.64
CA LEU A 342 5.21 18.38 -0.16
C LEU A 342 3.93 18.92 0.50
N HIS A 343 3.24 19.82 -0.19
CA HIS A 343 1.92 20.31 0.22
C HIS A 343 0.82 19.39 -0.33
N PHE A 344 -0.14 19.03 0.50
CA PHE A 344 -1.37 18.35 0.10
C PHE A 344 -2.59 18.92 0.82
N ASP A 345 -3.67 19.18 0.09
CA ASP A 345 -4.90 19.73 0.67
C ASP A 345 -6.20 19.17 0.08
N VAL A 346 -7.26 19.28 0.88
CA VAL A 346 -8.63 18.87 0.55
C VAL A 346 -9.64 20.01 0.75
N GLY A 347 -9.16 21.23 0.98
CA GLY A 347 -9.99 22.39 1.34
C GLY A 347 -10.88 22.92 0.22
N PHE A 348 -10.65 22.45 -1.01
CA PHE A 348 -11.31 22.91 -2.24
C PHE A 348 -12.12 21.80 -2.93
N THR A 349 -12.42 20.71 -2.22
CA THR A 349 -13.28 19.63 -2.69
C THR A 349 -14.34 19.27 -1.65
N ASP A 350 -15.58 19.11 -2.12
CA ASP A 350 -16.72 18.63 -1.32
C ASP A 350 -16.74 17.11 -1.18
N GLY A 351 -15.79 16.42 -1.83
CA GLY A 351 -15.70 14.97 -1.78
C GLY A 351 -15.47 14.47 -0.35
N THR A 352 -16.25 13.49 0.06
CA THR A 352 -16.21 12.93 1.42
C THR A 352 -14.94 12.12 1.68
N VAL A 353 -14.76 11.66 2.92
CA VAL A 353 -13.78 10.66 3.40
C VAL A 353 -13.13 9.82 2.29
N ILE A 354 -11.81 9.64 2.36
CA ILE A 354 -11.02 8.76 1.47
C ILE A 354 -11.64 7.36 1.54
N ASN A 355 -12.37 6.99 0.49
CA ASN A 355 -13.04 5.70 0.36
C ASN A 355 -12.14 4.83 -0.54
N PRO A 356 -11.62 3.70 -0.04
CA PRO A 356 -10.85 2.77 -0.85
C PRO A 356 -11.68 2.13 -1.96
#